data_AF-A0A7K9TRA2-F1
#
_entry.id   AF-A0A7K9TRA2-F1
#
_cell.length_a   1.000
_cell.length_b   1.000
_cell.length_c   1.000
_cell.angle_alpha   90.00
_cell.angle_beta   90.00
_cell.angle_gamma   90.00
#
_symmetry.space_group_name_H-M   'P 1'
#
loop_
_entity.id
_entity.type
_entity.pdbx_description
1 polymer ?
#
loop_
_entity_poly.entity_id
_entity_poly.type
_entity_poly.pdbx_seq_one_letter_code
_entity_poly.pdbx_strand_id
1 'polypeptide(L)' 'QSRCDGRLEVTVSHDTWTRVAAGLWDAQGARAVCQQLRCGVPVEVYAVPGSGTVGLQCDGSEETLSQCNVSGTATVPTGS' A
#
# COMPACT_ATOMS: atom_id res chain seq x y z
N GLN A 1 -7.60 15.30 10.54
CA GLN A 1 -6.61 14.31 10.08
C GLN A 1 -6.57 13.21 11.11
N SER A 2 -7.09 12.03 10.80
CA SER A 2 -7.06 10.89 11.73
C SER A 2 -5.74 10.16 11.54
N ARG A 3 -5.19 9.56 12.61
CA ARG A 3 -4.01 8.69 12.48
C ARG A 3 -4.30 7.41 11.70
N CYS A 4 -5.58 7.07 11.54
CA CYS A 4 -6.07 5.82 10.96
C CYS A 4 -6.72 6.01 9.59
N ASP A 5 -6.49 7.17 8.97
CA ASP A 5 -6.99 7.51 7.64
C ASP A 5 -5.93 8.31 6.91
N GLY A 6 -5.73 8.03 5.62
CA GLY A 6 -4.77 8.75 4.81
C GLY A 6 -4.24 7.95 3.63
N ARG A 7 -3.26 8.57 2.95
CA ARG A 7 -2.56 7.95 1.81
C ARG A 7 -1.42 7.08 2.33
N LEU A 8 -1.34 5.86 1.80
CA LEU A 8 -0.23 4.95 2.05
C LEU A 8 0.95 5.25 1.10
N GLU A 9 2.13 5.44 1.68
CA GLU A 9 3.42 5.58 0.98
C GLU A 9 4.41 4.62 1.65
N VAL A 10 5.28 3.98 0.86
CA VAL A 10 6.26 2.99 1.35
C VAL A 10 7.67 3.35 0.92
N THR A 11 8.67 3.03 1.73
CA THR A 11 10.08 3.23 1.39
C THR A 11 10.69 1.91 0.91
N VAL A 12 11.19 1.88 -0.33
CA VAL A 12 11.78 0.66 -0.95
C VAL A 12 13.29 0.79 -1.09
N SER A 13 13.76 2.01 -1.38
CA SER A 13 15.17 2.40 -1.33
C SER A 13 15.37 3.45 -0.23
N HIS A 14 16.54 3.46 0.40
CA HIS A 14 16.86 4.43 1.44
C HIS A 14 16.55 5.85 0.96
N ASP A 15 15.83 6.61 1.80
CA ASP A 15 15.46 8.02 1.60
C ASP A 15 14.40 8.36 0.53
N THR A 16 13.70 7.38 -0.07
CA THR A 16 12.63 7.70 -1.04
C THR A 16 11.29 7.04 -0.71
N TRP A 17 10.29 7.87 -0.44
CA TRP A 17 8.89 7.45 -0.31
C TRP A 17 8.29 7.24 -1.70
N THR A 18 7.75 6.05 -1.91
CA THR A 18 7.12 5.65 -3.16
C THR A 18 5.63 5.41 -2.93
N ARG A 19 4.81 5.87 -3.87
CA ARG A 19 3.37 5.65 -3.84
C ARG A 19 3.04 4.23 -4.32
N VAL A 20 2.16 3.57 -3.59
CA VAL A 20 1.58 2.28 -3.98
C VAL A 20 0.62 2.47 -5.15
N ALA A 21 0.76 1.66 -6.20
CA ALA A 21 -0.05 1.76 -7.40
C ALA A 21 -1.53 1.44 -7.11
N ALA A 22 -2.41 2.30 -7.63
CA ALA A 22 -3.85 2.10 -7.56
C ALA A 22 -4.23 0.75 -8.21
N GLY A 23 -4.95 -0.11 -7.50
CA GLY A 23 -5.36 -1.43 -7.97
C GLY A 23 -4.33 -2.54 -7.79
N LEU A 24 -3.12 -2.24 -7.28
CA LEU A 24 -2.09 -3.24 -6.94
C LEU A 24 -1.81 -3.29 -5.44
N TRP A 25 -2.81 -2.92 -4.64
CA TRP A 25 -2.90 -3.17 -3.20
C TRP A 25 -4.37 -3.37 -2.84
N ASP A 26 -4.61 -4.23 -1.87
CA ASP A 26 -5.92 -4.75 -1.51
C ASP A 26 -6.26 -4.48 -0.03
N ALA A 27 -7.42 -4.99 0.39
CA ALA A 27 -7.87 -4.87 1.78
C ALA A 27 -6.92 -5.55 2.78
N GLN A 28 -6.13 -6.52 2.32
CA GLN A 28 -5.14 -7.25 3.09
C GLN A 28 -3.95 -6.34 3.40
N GLY A 29 -3.46 -5.61 2.39
CA GLY A 29 -2.47 -4.54 2.60
C GLY A 29 -2.97 -3.47 3.58
N ALA A 30 -4.20 -3.00 3.43
CA ALA A 30 -4.78 -2.05 4.37
C ALA A 30 -4.89 -2.62 5.80
N ARG A 31 -5.18 -3.91 5.95
CA ARG A 31 -5.24 -4.58 7.25
C ARG A 31 -3.88 -4.63 7.92
N ALA A 32 -2.83 -5.00 7.20
CA ALA A 32 -1.47 -5.01 7.74
C ALA A 32 -1.05 -3.60 8.22
N VAL A 33 -1.39 -2.55 7.47
CA VAL A 33 -1.14 -1.14 7.86
C VAL A 33 -1.90 -0.78 9.14
N CYS A 34 -3.22 -1.02 9.16
CA CYS A 34 -4.05 -0.65 10.29
C CYS A 34 -3.68 -1.44 11.55
N GLN A 35 -3.25 -2.69 11.43
CA GLN A 35 -2.72 -3.44 12.56
C GLN A 35 -1.39 -2.86 13.06
N GLN A 36 -0.44 -2.60 12.15
CA GLN A 36 0.84 -1.98 12.49
C GLN A 36 0.68 -0.62 13.21
N LEU A 37 -0.28 0.20 12.78
CA LEU A 37 -0.60 1.49 13.37
C LEU A 37 -1.56 1.42 14.58
N ARG A 38 -1.99 0.21 14.97
CA ARG A 38 -2.97 -0.04 16.04
C ARG A 38 -4.28 0.74 15.84
N CYS A 39 -4.76 0.73 14.61
CA CYS A 39 -6.02 1.31 14.16
C CYS A 39 -7.17 0.30 14.05
N GLY A 40 -6.87 -1.00 14.16
CA GLY A 40 -7.86 -2.07 14.08
C GLY A 40 -8.06 -2.56 12.66
N VAL A 41 -9.31 -2.88 12.29
CA VAL A 41 -9.65 -3.39 10.96
C VAL A 41 -9.99 -2.21 10.04
N PRO A 42 -9.42 -2.15 8.82
CA PRO A 42 -9.76 -1.10 7.86
C PRO A 42 -11.25 -1.19 7.50
N VAL A 43 -11.91 -0.03 7.44
CA VAL A 43 -13.33 0.06 7.09
C VAL A 43 -13.51 0.22 5.58
N GLU A 44 -12.66 1.05 4.96
CA GLU A 44 -12.68 1.30 3.53
C GLU A 44 -11.25 1.46 2.98
N VAL A 45 -11.08 1.08 1.72
CA VAL A 45 -9.81 1.22 0.98
C VAL A 45 -10.10 1.95 -0.30
N TYR A 46 -9.47 3.11 -0.47
CA TYR A 46 -9.63 3.96 -1.63
C TYR A 46 -8.38 3.90 -2.49
N ALA A 47 -8.56 3.48 -3.74
CA ALA A 47 -7.52 3.60 -4.75
C ALA A 47 -7.57 5.03 -5.32
N VAL A 48 -6.61 5.87 -4.94
CA VAL A 48 -6.49 7.21 -5.52
C VAL A 48 -5.79 7.08 -6.88
N PRO A 49 -6.43 7.46 -8.00
CA PRO A 49 -5.81 7.40 -9.31
C PRO A 49 -4.54 8.28 -9.33
N GLY A 50 -3.45 7.72 -9.83
CA GLY A 50 -2.16 8.38 -9.89
C GLY A 50 -1.03 7.39 -10.21
N SER A 51 0.12 7.94 -10.58
CA SER A 51 1.34 7.17 -10.88
C SER A 51 1.95 6.61 -9.59
N GLY A 52 1.41 5.48 -9.11
CA GLY A 52 2.17 4.62 -8.21
C GLY A 52 3.07 3.70 -9.02
N THR A 53 4.23 3.38 -8.46
CA THR A 53 5.31 2.66 -9.17
C THR A 53 5.59 1.28 -8.57
N VAL A 54 4.98 0.97 -7.43
CA VAL A 54 5.15 -0.29 -6.69
C VAL A 54 3.82 -0.97 -6.43
N GLY A 55 3.78 -2.29 -6.57
CA GLY A 55 2.69 -3.13 -6.10
C GLY A 55 2.96 -3.60 -4.68
N LEU A 56 1.92 -3.72 -3.87
CA LEU A 56 1.98 -4.24 -2.51
C LEU A 56 0.99 -5.40 -2.39
N GLN A 57 1.51 -6.61 -2.20
CA GLN A 57 0.72 -7.83 -2.16
C GLN A 57 0.89 -8.53 -0.81
N CYS A 58 -0.23 -8.74 -0.12
CA CYS A 58 -0.28 -9.36 1.20
C CYS A 58 -1.28 -10.53 1.16
N ASP A 59 -0.98 -11.62 1.86
CA ASP A 59 -1.85 -12.79 2.01
C ASP A 59 -2.96 -12.57 3.07
N GLY A 60 -2.82 -11.53 3.89
CA GLY A 60 -3.76 -11.16 4.97
C GLY A 60 -3.45 -11.78 6.33
N SER A 61 -2.31 -12.46 6.46
CA SER A 61 -1.77 -12.99 7.73
C SER A 61 -0.65 -12.13 8.31
N GLU A 62 -0.23 -11.12 7.58
CA GLU A 62 0.81 -10.17 7.94
C GLU A 62 0.32 -9.17 8.98
N GLU A 63 1.15 -8.93 9.99
CA GLU A 63 0.93 -7.90 11.02
C GLU A 63 1.60 -6.57 10.65
N THR A 64 2.53 -6.61 9.70
CA THR A 64 3.32 -5.44 9.26
C THR A 64 3.48 -5.41 7.74
N LEU A 65 3.58 -4.20 7.17
CA LEU A 65 3.81 -3.99 5.74
C LEU A 65 5.10 -4.63 5.22
N SER A 66 6.13 -4.75 6.06
CA SER A 66 7.41 -5.37 5.72
C SER A 66 7.32 -6.87 5.45
N GLN A 67 6.25 -7.52 5.88
CA GLN A 67 6.00 -8.95 5.62
C GLN A 67 5.29 -9.18 4.27
N CYS A 68 4.72 -8.13 3.68
CA CYS A 68 4.09 -8.20 2.38
C CYS A 68 5.14 -8.19 1.27
N ASN A 69 4.80 -8.79 0.13
CA ASN A 69 5.64 -8.76 -1.05
C ASN A 69 5.50 -7.40 -1.76
N VAL A 70 6.63 -6.70 -1.92
CA VAL A 70 6.69 -5.45 -2.68
C VAL A 70 7.22 -5.74 -4.08
N SER A 71 6.35 -5.59 -5.07
CA SER A 71 6.68 -5.81 -6.47
C SER A 71 7.16 -4.49 -7.09
N GLY A 72 8.45 -4.41 -7.40
CA GLY A 72 9.04 -3.27 -8.09
C GLY A 72 8.62 -3.20 -9.56
N THR A 73 8.18 -2.03 -10.01
CA THR A 73 7.67 -1.72 -11.36
C THR A 73 6.27 -2.25 -11.65
N ALA A 74 5.27 -1.61 -11.04
CA ALA A 74 3.99 -1.44 -11.71
C ALA A 74 4.20 -0.45 -12.87
N THR A 75 4.77 -0.91 -13.98
CA THR A 75 4.67 -0.16 -15.24
C THR A 75 3.19 -0.12 -15.59
N VAL A 76 2.51 0.98 -15.24
CA VAL A 76 1.28 1.33 -15.92
C VAL A 76 1.65 1.37 -17.40
N PRO A 77 1.13 0.47 -18.26
CA PRO A 77 1.35 0.60 -19.68
C PRO A 77 0.71 1.93 -20.04
N THR A 78 1.53 2.93 -20.34
CA THR A 78 1.06 4.16 -20.96
C THR A 78 0.77 3.77 -22.41
N GLY A 79 -0.35 3.08 -22.62
CA GLY A 79 -0.84 2.75 -23.94
C GLY A 79 -1.24 4.05 -24.64
N SER A 80 -0.55 4.33 -25.75
CA SER A 80 -1.09 5.11 -26.87
C SER A 80 -1.48 4.11 -27.95
#